data_AF-A0A954UNQ5-F1
#
_entry.id   AF-A0A954UNQ5-F1
#
_cell.length_a   1.000
_cell.length_b   1.000
_cell.length_c   1.000
_cell.angle_alpha   90.00
_cell.angle_beta   90.00
_cell.angle_gamma   90.00
#
_symmetry.space_group_name_H-M   'P 1'
#
loop_
_entity.id
_entity.type
_entity.pdbx_description
1 polymer ?
#
loop_
_entity_poly.entity_id
_entity_poly.type
_entity_poly.pdbx_seq_one_letter_code
_entity_poly.pdbx_strand_id
1 'polypeptide(L)'
;NRSKNQSATVSAAAEELSINMKSMADSSNGMSQTIHSVANSIDEMNSTIREIANNAEKSALVADEARAIVEMSNSKIGNLGLAAKEIGRVIEVIQDIAEQTNLLALNATIEAARAGEAGKGFAVVASEVKELARQTASATDEIRERIESIQISTNEAVDSISLIGGVINNVNEVARTIASA
;
A
#
# COMPACT_ATOMS: atom_id res chain seq x y z
N ASN A 1 -12.21 56.35 78.07
CA ASN A 1 -11.47 56.45 76.80
C ASN A 1 -10.95 55.11 76.26
N ARG A 2 -10.21 54.29 77.02
CA ARG A 2 -9.67 52.99 76.55
C ARG A 2 -10.72 52.01 76.01
N SER A 3 -11.82 51.81 76.74
CA SER A 3 -12.91 50.90 76.32
C SER A 3 -13.64 51.35 75.05
N LYS A 4 -13.85 52.67 74.85
CA LYS A 4 -14.42 53.20 73.60
C LYS A 4 -13.51 52.95 72.39
N ASN A 5 -12.19 53.16 72.54
CA ASN A 5 -11.24 52.85 71.48
C ASN A 5 -11.19 51.35 71.16
N GLN A 6 -11.18 50.49 72.19
CA GLN A 6 -11.16 49.05 72.00
C GLN A 6 -12.43 48.52 71.32
N SER A 7 -13.60 49.05 71.70
CA SER A 7 -14.87 48.73 71.02
C SER A 7 -14.88 49.21 69.56
N ALA A 8 -14.30 50.37 69.27
CA ALA A 8 -14.17 50.88 67.90
C ALA A 8 -13.24 50.00 67.05
N THR A 9 -12.12 49.56 67.61
CA THR A 9 -11.19 48.63 66.92
C THR A 9 -11.84 47.27 66.64
N VAL A 10 -12.59 46.72 67.60
CA VAL A 10 -13.32 45.46 67.42
C VAL A 10 -14.42 45.61 66.35
N SER A 11 -15.14 46.74 66.32
CA SER A 11 -16.16 47.00 65.30
C SER A 11 -15.55 47.07 63.89
N ALA A 12 -14.44 47.80 63.74
CA ALA A 12 -13.73 47.88 62.47
C ALA A 12 -13.20 46.51 62.01
N ALA A 13 -12.61 45.72 62.92
CA ALA A 13 -12.14 44.37 62.62
C ALA A 13 -13.29 43.43 62.23
N ALA A 14 -14.47 43.55 62.87
CA ALA A 14 -15.65 42.78 62.53
C ALA A 14 -16.22 43.15 61.16
N GLU A 15 -16.24 44.44 60.81
CA GLU A 15 -16.62 44.92 59.47
C GLU A 15 -15.68 44.37 58.40
N GLU A 16 -14.37 44.44 58.62
CA GLU A 16 -13.34 43.90 57.72
C GLU A 16 -13.48 42.38 57.56
N LEU A 17 -13.71 41.64 58.65
CA LEU A 17 -14.02 40.20 58.62
C LEU A 17 -15.26 39.89 57.79
N SER A 18 -16.32 40.69 57.92
CA SER A 18 -17.58 40.50 57.19
C SER A 18 -17.37 40.70 55.69
N ILE A 19 -16.58 41.71 55.29
CA ILE A 19 -16.20 41.94 53.89
C ILE A 19 -15.37 40.76 53.37
N ASN A 20 -14.38 40.29 54.13
CA ASN A 20 -13.56 39.14 53.73
C ASN A 20 -14.39 37.85 53.60
N MET A 21 -15.32 37.59 54.52
CA MET A 21 -16.24 36.45 54.41
C MET A 21 -17.13 36.54 53.17
N LYS A 22 -17.61 37.74 52.83
CA LYS A 22 -18.39 37.99 51.60
C LYS A 22 -17.57 37.66 50.36
N SER A 23 -16.34 38.19 50.25
CA SER A 23 -15.44 37.89 49.12
C SER A 23 -15.06 36.41 49.04
N MET A 24 -14.87 35.75 50.18
CA MET A 24 -14.62 34.30 50.24
C MET A 24 -15.83 33.49 49.76
N ALA A 25 -17.05 33.87 50.17
CA ALA A 25 -18.28 33.22 49.70
C ALA A 25 -18.46 33.38 48.19
N ASP A 26 -18.22 34.59 47.66
CA ASP A 26 -18.30 34.87 46.22
C ASP A 26 -17.25 34.05 45.45
N SER A 27 -16.01 33.98 45.95
CA SER A 27 -14.93 33.16 45.37
C SER A 27 -15.28 31.66 45.39
N SER A 28 -15.83 31.17 46.51
CA SER A 28 -16.25 29.77 46.63
C SER A 28 -17.39 29.44 45.67
N ASN A 29 -18.31 30.39 45.44
CA ASN A 29 -19.41 30.21 44.49
C ASN A 29 -18.90 30.15 43.05
N GLY A 30 -17.95 31.03 42.69
CA GLY A 30 -17.26 30.98 41.40
C GLY A 30 -16.45 29.70 41.18
N MET A 31 -15.80 29.19 42.24
CA MET A 31 -15.11 27.90 42.21
C MET A 31 -16.08 26.73 41.97
N SER A 32 -17.24 26.73 42.63
CA SER A 32 -18.28 25.71 42.42
C SER A 32 -18.77 25.69 40.97
N GLN A 33 -19.02 26.86 40.37
CA GLN A 33 -19.39 26.98 38.96
C GLN A 33 -18.29 26.45 38.03
N THR A 34 -17.02 26.73 38.35
CA THR A 34 -15.87 26.23 37.59
C THR A 34 -15.77 24.72 37.67
N ILE A 35 -15.97 24.11 38.86
CA ILE A 35 -16.00 22.65 39.03
C ILE A 35 -17.12 22.02 38.20
N HIS A 36 -18.32 22.60 38.17
CA HIS A 36 -19.40 22.12 37.32
C HIS A 36 -19.05 22.20 35.83
N SER A 37 -18.40 23.28 35.39
CA SER A 37 -17.92 23.40 34.01
C SER A 37 -16.89 22.33 33.68
N VAL A 38 -15.93 22.07 34.57
CA VAL A 38 -14.92 21.01 34.38
C VAL A 38 -15.56 19.63 34.33
N ALA A 39 -16.54 19.34 35.19
CA ALA A 39 -17.26 18.07 35.17
C ALA A 39 -17.96 17.83 33.82
N ASN A 40 -18.63 18.86 33.28
CA ASN A 40 -19.26 18.76 31.96
C ASN A 40 -18.23 18.52 30.85
N SER A 41 -17.07 19.20 30.90
CA SER A 41 -15.98 18.96 29.93
C SER A 41 -15.42 17.54 30.03
N ILE A 42 -15.37 16.95 31.23
CA ILE A 42 -14.96 15.55 31.41
C ILE A 42 -15.99 14.58 30.81
N ASP A 43 -17.29 14.85 30.94
CA ASP A 43 -18.34 14.02 30.32
C ASP A 43 -18.28 14.08 28.79
N GLU A 44 -18.08 15.26 28.22
CA GLU A 44 -17.91 15.46 26.77
C GLU A 44 -16.63 14.78 26.25
N MET A 45 -15.53 14.88 27.01
CA MET A 45 -14.28 14.18 26.71
C MET A 45 -14.47 12.66 26.72
N ASN A 46 -15.17 12.10 27.70
CA ASN A 46 -15.48 10.67 27.74
C ASN A 46 -16.33 10.22 26.55
N SER A 47 -17.31 11.04 26.13
CA SER A 47 -18.08 10.78 24.92
C SER A 47 -17.18 10.73 23.67
N THR A 48 -16.26 11.70 23.56
CA THR A 48 -15.32 11.78 22.43
C THR A 48 -14.36 10.59 22.41
N ILE A 49 -13.86 10.15 23.56
CA ILE A 49 -12.98 8.96 23.67
C ILE A 49 -13.72 7.70 23.18
N ARG A 50 -14.99 7.51 23.55
CA ARG A 50 -15.79 6.37 23.08
C ARG A 50 -16.00 6.40 21.57
N GLU A 51 -16.19 7.59 21.00
CA GLU A 51 -16.32 7.75 19.55
C GLU A 51 -15.00 7.44 18.82
N ILE A 52 -13.87 7.88 19.37
CA ILE A 52 -12.53 7.56 18.86
C ILE A 52 -12.30 6.04 18.87
N ALA A 53 -12.63 5.35 19.97
CA ALA A 53 -12.49 3.89 20.07
C ALA A 53 -13.33 3.16 19.02
N ASN A 54 -14.60 3.56 18.84
CA ASN A 54 -15.48 3.00 17.81
C ASN A 54 -14.95 3.25 16.38
N ASN A 55 -14.41 4.44 16.12
CA ASN A 55 -13.83 4.75 14.81
C ASN A 55 -12.54 3.95 14.56
N ALA A 56 -11.73 3.73 15.59
CA ALA A 56 -10.55 2.88 15.51
C ALA A 56 -10.92 1.42 15.23
N GLU A 57 -11.97 0.88 15.86
CA GLU A 57 -12.48 -0.46 15.55
C GLU A 57 -12.90 -0.58 14.08
N LYS A 58 -13.63 0.40 13.54
CA LYS A 58 -13.97 0.45 12.11
C LYS A 58 -12.73 0.50 11.22
N SER A 59 -11.72 1.28 11.58
CA SER A 59 -10.44 1.33 10.84
C SER A 59 -9.73 -0.01 10.84
N ALA A 60 -9.76 -0.76 11.95
CA ALA A 60 -9.19 -2.10 12.01
C ALA A 60 -9.91 -3.08 11.06
N LEU A 61 -11.24 -3.03 10.99
CA LEU A 61 -12.03 -3.84 10.05
C LEU A 61 -11.70 -3.52 8.58
N VAL A 62 -11.57 -2.24 8.23
CA VAL A 62 -11.16 -1.81 6.88
C VAL A 62 -9.74 -2.28 6.55
N ALA A 63 -8.83 -2.24 7.52
CA ALA A 63 -7.47 -2.75 7.34
C ALA A 63 -7.45 -4.28 7.12
N ASP A 64 -8.29 -5.04 7.84
CA ASP A 64 -8.44 -6.49 7.61
C ASP A 64 -8.97 -6.80 6.21
N GLU A 65 -9.94 -6.04 5.71
CA GLU A 65 -10.44 -6.16 4.33
C GLU A 65 -9.35 -5.82 3.30
N ALA A 66 -8.62 -4.73 3.51
CA ALA A 66 -7.52 -4.32 2.63
C ALA A 66 -6.42 -5.38 2.56
N ARG A 67 -6.13 -6.06 3.68
CA ARG A 67 -5.19 -7.17 3.73
C ARG A 67 -5.65 -8.33 2.83
N ALA A 68 -6.92 -8.70 2.87
CA ALA A 68 -7.45 -9.75 2.01
C ALA A 68 -7.32 -9.39 0.52
N ILE A 69 -7.55 -8.12 0.16
CA ILE A 69 -7.36 -7.62 -1.21
C ILE A 69 -5.89 -7.70 -1.64
N VAL A 70 -4.96 -7.36 -0.75
CA VAL A 70 -3.51 -7.47 -0.99
C VAL A 70 -3.11 -8.93 -1.24
N GLU A 71 -3.57 -9.87 -0.41
CA GLU A 71 -3.30 -11.30 -0.58
C GLU A 71 -3.82 -11.83 -1.91
N MET A 72 -5.06 -11.47 -2.28
CA MET A 72 -5.65 -11.81 -3.58
C MET A 72 -4.86 -11.21 -4.76
N SER A 73 -4.42 -9.95 -4.63
CA SER A 73 -3.67 -9.27 -5.67
C SER A 73 -2.29 -9.91 -5.87
N ASN A 74 -1.61 -10.24 -4.77
CA ASN A 74 -0.32 -10.92 -4.82
C ASN A 74 -0.43 -12.29 -5.51
N SER A 75 -1.50 -13.05 -5.21
CA SER A 75 -1.76 -14.34 -5.89
C SER A 75 -2.00 -14.17 -7.40
N LYS A 76 -2.80 -13.18 -7.81
CA LYS A 76 -3.08 -12.92 -9.24
C LYS A 76 -1.83 -12.48 -10.00
N ILE A 77 -1.02 -11.61 -9.42
CA ILE A 77 0.23 -11.16 -10.05
C ILE A 77 1.26 -12.29 -10.07
N GLY A 78 1.34 -13.11 -9.03
CA GLY A 78 2.15 -14.33 -9.04
C GLY A 78 1.79 -15.26 -10.19
N ASN A 79 0.50 -15.47 -10.45
CA ASN A 79 0.04 -16.27 -11.61
C ASN A 79 0.43 -15.63 -12.95
N LEU A 80 0.41 -14.30 -13.06
CA LEU A 80 0.88 -13.60 -14.26
C LEU A 80 2.38 -13.85 -14.49
N GLY A 81 3.18 -13.85 -13.43
CA GLY A 81 4.61 -14.15 -13.50
C GLY A 81 4.89 -15.58 -13.95
N LEU A 82 4.11 -16.56 -13.46
CA LEU A 82 4.18 -17.95 -13.92
C LEU A 82 3.81 -18.07 -15.40
N ALA A 83 2.72 -17.42 -15.84
CA ALA A 83 2.31 -17.44 -17.24
C ALA A 83 3.36 -16.79 -18.15
N ALA A 84 3.96 -15.67 -17.74
CA ALA A 84 5.03 -15.03 -18.49
C ALA A 84 6.27 -15.93 -18.61
N LYS A 85 6.58 -16.72 -17.58
CA LYS A 85 7.67 -17.72 -17.61
C LYS A 85 7.36 -18.88 -18.55
N GLU A 86 6.13 -19.37 -18.58
CA GLU A 86 5.71 -20.40 -19.54
C GLU A 86 5.79 -19.89 -20.98
N ILE A 87 5.35 -18.66 -21.24
CA ILE A 87 5.48 -18.05 -22.57
C ILE A 87 6.97 -17.93 -22.95
N GLY A 88 7.85 -17.52 -22.02
CA GLY A 88 9.30 -17.46 -22.27
C GLY A 88 9.87 -18.80 -22.75
N ARG A 89 9.46 -19.92 -22.13
CA ARG A 89 9.89 -21.27 -22.57
C ARG A 89 9.38 -21.65 -23.95
N VAL A 90 8.16 -21.22 -24.30
CA VAL A 90 7.62 -21.44 -25.65
C VAL A 90 8.40 -20.64 -26.68
N ILE A 91 8.78 -19.40 -26.36
CA ILE A 91 9.58 -18.54 -27.25
C ILE A 91 10.98 -19.13 -27.49
N GLU A 92 11.62 -19.70 -26.46
CA GLU A 92 12.89 -20.45 -26.62
C GLU A 92 12.75 -21.59 -27.63
N VAL A 93 11.68 -22.39 -27.54
CA VAL A 93 11.44 -23.49 -28.50
C VAL A 93 11.21 -22.97 -29.92
N ILE A 94 10.49 -21.86 -30.09
CA ILE A 94 10.26 -21.27 -31.42
C ILE A 94 11.58 -20.73 -32.01
N GLN A 95 12.43 -20.13 -31.18
CA GLN A 95 13.76 -19.69 -31.58
C GLN A 95 14.60 -20.87 -32.09
N ASP A 96 14.64 -21.98 -31.34
CA ASP A 96 15.36 -23.20 -31.75
C ASP A 96 14.83 -23.76 -33.07
N ILE A 97 13.50 -23.76 -33.26
CA ILE A 97 12.87 -24.20 -34.52
C ILE A 97 13.26 -23.28 -35.67
N ALA A 98 13.28 -21.96 -35.47
CA ALA A 98 13.68 -21.00 -36.50
C ALA A 98 15.15 -21.21 -36.91
N GLU A 99 16.04 -21.43 -35.96
CA GLU A 99 17.46 -21.71 -36.22
C GLU A 99 17.66 -23.04 -36.98
N GLN A 100 16.96 -24.10 -36.57
CA GLN A 100 16.98 -25.38 -37.28
C GLN A 100 16.41 -25.25 -38.70
N THR A 101 15.34 -24.49 -38.88
CA THR A 101 14.74 -24.24 -40.19
C THR A 101 15.69 -23.48 -41.10
N ASN A 102 16.40 -22.48 -40.57
CA ASN A 102 17.44 -21.74 -41.28
C ASN A 102 18.60 -22.66 -41.70
N LEU A 103 19.05 -23.57 -40.83
CA LEU A 103 20.07 -24.57 -41.16
C LEU A 103 19.61 -25.56 -42.24
N LEU A 104 18.36 -26.02 -42.16
CA LEU A 104 17.77 -26.90 -43.19
C LEU A 104 17.67 -26.18 -44.54
N ALA A 105 17.24 -24.92 -44.55
CA ALA A 105 17.16 -24.09 -45.75
C ALA A 105 18.54 -23.81 -46.36
N LEU A 106 19.56 -23.63 -45.52
CA LEU A 106 20.95 -23.51 -45.97
C LEU A 106 21.43 -24.80 -46.67
N ASN A 107 21.21 -25.95 -46.05
CA ASN A 107 21.55 -27.25 -46.64
C ASN A 107 20.81 -27.49 -47.97
N ALA A 108 19.52 -27.13 -48.04
CA ALA A 108 18.74 -27.20 -49.26
C ALA A 108 19.29 -26.28 -50.37
N THR A 109 19.77 -25.09 -50.00
CA THR A 109 20.40 -24.15 -50.94
C THR A 109 21.71 -24.74 -51.51
N ILE A 110 22.52 -25.40 -50.67
CA ILE A 110 23.76 -26.07 -51.08
C ILE A 110 23.46 -27.21 -52.06
N GLU A 111 22.47 -28.05 -51.75
CA GLU A 111 22.12 -29.18 -52.62
C GLU A 111 21.47 -28.72 -53.93
N ALA A 112 20.68 -27.64 -53.90
CA ALA A 112 20.15 -27.01 -55.11
C ALA A 112 21.25 -26.47 -56.03
N ALA A 113 22.29 -25.84 -55.47
CA ALA A 113 23.46 -25.41 -56.23
C ALA A 113 24.21 -26.59 -56.85
N ARG A 114 24.30 -27.72 -56.13
CA ARG A 114 24.93 -28.96 -56.61
C ARG A 114 24.18 -29.59 -57.78
N ALA A 115 22.86 -29.48 -57.81
CA ALA A 115 22.01 -29.95 -58.90
C ALA A 115 22.06 -29.06 -60.17
N GLY A 116 22.75 -27.90 -60.13
CA GLY A 116 22.92 -27.01 -61.26
C GLY A 116 21.59 -26.46 -61.79
N GLU A 117 21.39 -26.50 -63.11
CA GLU A 117 20.17 -25.96 -63.76
C GLU A 117 18.87 -26.64 -63.27
N ALA A 118 18.92 -27.93 -62.92
CA ALA A 118 17.77 -28.67 -62.42
C ALA A 118 17.34 -28.22 -61.01
N GLY A 119 18.24 -27.59 -60.25
CA GLY A 119 18.00 -27.13 -58.88
C GLY A 119 17.47 -25.70 -58.75
N LYS A 120 17.36 -24.93 -59.85
CA LYS A 120 17.02 -23.49 -59.78
C LYS A 120 15.71 -23.18 -59.05
N GLY A 121 14.65 -23.96 -59.30
CA GLY A 121 13.37 -23.77 -58.60
C GLY A 121 13.47 -24.09 -57.10
N PHE A 122 14.24 -25.11 -56.75
CA PHE A 122 14.48 -25.49 -55.34
C PHE A 122 15.34 -24.45 -54.61
N ALA A 123 16.31 -23.83 -55.29
CA ALA A 123 17.13 -22.77 -54.74
C ALA A 123 16.31 -21.53 -54.34
N VAL A 124 15.30 -21.16 -55.15
CA VAL A 124 14.40 -20.03 -54.84
C VAL A 124 13.59 -20.34 -53.57
N VAL A 125 12.98 -21.52 -53.49
CA VAL A 125 12.22 -21.93 -52.30
C VAL A 125 13.11 -21.98 -51.06
N ALA A 126 14.31 -22.55 -51.17
CA ALA A 126 15.25 -22.61 -50.05
C ALA A 126 15.66 -21.21 -49.57
N SER A 127 15.86 -20.25 -50.47
CA SER A 127 16.16 -18.86 -50.09
C SER A 127 14.98 -18.20 -49.37
N GLU A 128 13.74 -18.43 -49.82
CA GLU A 128 12.55 -17.86 -49.19
C GLU A 128 12.33 -18.43 -47.79
N VAL A 129 12.47 -19.76 -47.63
CA VAL A 129 12.39 -20.42 -46.31
C VAL A 129 13.48 -19.89 -45.37
N LYS A 130 14.69 -19.65 -45.88
CA LYS A 130 15.79 -19.08 -45.10
C LYS A 130 15.45 -17.68 -44.59
N GLU A 131 14.87 -16.82 -45.42
CA GLU A 131 14.48 -15.47 -45.00
C GLU A 131 13.33 -15.49 -44.01
N LEU A 132 12.31 -16.34 -44.23
CA LEU A 132 11.22 -16.55 -43.26
C LEU A 132 11.73 -17.04 -41.90
N ALA A 133 12.70 -17.95 -41.89
CA ALA A 133 13.32 -18.43 -40.66
C ALA A 133 14.07 -17.30 -39.93
N ARG A 134 14.78 -16.44 -40.66
CA ARG A 134 15.47 -15.27 -40.10
C ARG A 134 14.49 -14.24 -39.53
N GLN A 135 13.40 -13.96 -40.25
CA GLN A 135 12.34 -13.07 -39.77
C GLN A 135 11.66 -13.63 -38.52
N THR A 136 11.42 -14.95 -38.48
CA THR A 136 10.86 -15.62 -37.32
C THR A 136 11.77 -15.48 -36.11
N ALA A 137 13.07 -15.74 -36.26
CA ALA A 137 14.07 -15.58 -35.20
C ALA A 137 14.12 -14.14 -34.66
N SER A 138 14.10 -13.14 -35.54
CA SER A 138 14.08 -11.73 -35.14
C SER A 138 12.79 -11.38 -34.38
N ALA A 139 11.64 -11.88 -34.82
CA ALA A 139 10.37 -11.63 -34.15
C ALA A 139 10.30 -12.33 -32.78
N THR A 140 10.87 -13.53 -32.64
CA THR A 140 10.96 -14.21 -31.34
C THR A 140 11.91 -13.52 -30.38
N ASP A 141 13.02 -12.95 -30.86
CA ASP A 141 13.90 -12.09 -30.07
C ASP A 141 13.13 -10.89 -29.48
N GLU A 142 12.38 -10.16 -30.31
CA GLU A 142 11.58 -9.01 -29.85
C GLU A 142 10.50 -9.40 -28.83
N ILE A 143 9.85 -10.56 -29.02
CA ILE A 143 8.86 -11.06 -28.07
C ILE A 143 9.54 -11.45 -26.75
N ARG A 144 10.73 -12.05 -26.80
CA ARG A 144 11.51 -12.40 -25.59
C ARG A 144 11.76 -11.17 -24.72
N GLU A 145 12.26 -10.08 -25.30
CA GLU A 145 12.52 -8.83 -24.58
C GLU A 145 11.26 -8.29 -23.90
N ARG A 146 10.10 -8.37 -24.57
CA ARG A 146 8.81 -7.97 -24.00
C ARG A 146 8.40 -8.87 -22.83
N ILE A 147 8.61 -10.17 -22.94
CA ILE A 147 8.31 -11.13 -21.87
C ILE A 147 9.22 -10.92 -20.65
N GLU A 148 10.51 -10.66 -20.86
CA GLU A 148 11.44 -10.30 -19.80
C GLU A 148 11.00 -9.02 -19.08
N SER A 149 10.61 -7.99 -19.84
CA SER A 149 10.05 -6.76 -19.26
C SER A 149 8.79 -7.02 -18.43
N ILE A 150 7.88 -7.87 -18.91
CA ILE A 150 6.68 -8.26 -18.15
C ILE A 150 7.06 -8.98 -16.85
N GLN A 151 8.05 -9.89 -16.88
CA GLN A 151 8.52 -10.59 -15.69
C GLN A 151 9.11 -9.62 -14.65
N ILE A 152 9.93 -8.67 -15.10
CA ILE A 152 10.50 -7.62 -14.23
C ILE A 152 9.38 -6.80 -13.59
N SER A 153 8.46 -6.24 -14.38
CA SER A 153 7.35 -5.42 -13.86
C SER A 153 6.42 -6.22 -12.94
N THR A 154 6.24 -7.51 -13.19
CA THR A 154 5.47 -8.39 -12.32
C THR A 154 6.15 -8.55 -10.95
N ASN A 155 7.47 -8.75 -10.92
CA ASN A 155 8.22 -8.85 -9.66
C ASN A 155 8.19 -7.52 -8.89
N GLU A 156 8.39 -6.38 -9.56
CA GLU A 156 8.28 -5.06 -8.95
C GLU A 156 6.88 -4.81 -8.35
N ALA A 157 5.83 -5.29 -9.02
CA ALA A 157 4.48 -5.21 -8.51
C ALA A 157 4.27 -6.09 -7.27
N VAL A 158 4.83 -7.32 -7.24
CA VAL A 158 4.81 -8.19 -6.05
C VAL A 158 5.49 -7.50 -4.86
N ASP A 159 6.67 -6.93 -5.06
CA ASP A 159 7.41 -6.23 -4.02
C ASP A 159 6.63 -5.03 -3.48
N SER A 160 6.04 -4.23 -4.39
CA SER A 160 5.21 -3.09 -4.03
C SER A 160 3.97 -3.49 -3.22
N ILE A 161 3.30 -4.58 -3.62
CA ILE A 161 2.14 -5.12 -2.89
C ILE A 161 2.55 -5.65 -1.51
N SER A 162 3.72 -6.27 -1.40
CA SER A 162 4.25 -6.74 -0.11
C SER A 162 4.49 -5.57 0.84
N LEU A 163 5.04 -4.46 0.36
CA LEU A 163 5.22 -3.22 1.14
C LEU A 163 3.87 -2.65 1.61
N ILE A 164 2.87 -2.61 0.73
CA ILE A 164 1.51 -2.18 1.07
C ILE A 164 0.91 -3.07 2.16
N GLY A 165 1.09 -4.39 2.07
CA GLY A 165 0.67 -5.34 3.10
C GLY A 165 1.30 -5.04 4.47
N GLY A 166 2.57 -4.66 4.50
CA GLY A 166 3.25 -4.22 5.73
C GLY A 166 2.64 -2.95 6.32
N VAL A 167 2.32 -1.95 5.49
CA VAL A 167 1.65 -0.70 5.93
C VAL A 167 0.27 -1.00 6.50
N ILE A 168 -0.52 -1.86 5.86
CA ILE A 168 -1.86 -2.24 6.32
C ILE A 168 -1.78 -2.94 7.69
N ASN A 169 -0.80 -3.83 7.90
CA ASN A 169 -0.61 -4.47 9.21
C ASN A 169 -0.32 -3.45 10.31
N ASN A 170 0.52 -2.45 10.04
CA ASN A 170 0.81 -1.39 11.01
C ASN A 170 -0.45 -0.56 11.32
N VAL A 171 -1.24 -0.19 10.30
CA VAL A 171 -2.52 0.50 10.50
C VAL A 171 -3.47 -0.32 11.36
N ASN A 172 -3.55 -1.64 11.13
CA ASN A 172 -4.39 -2.53 11.91
C ASN A 172 -3.96 -2.60 13.38
N GLU A 173 -2.65 -2.69 13.66
CA GLU A 173 -2.10 -2.71 15.02
C GLU A 173 -2.38 -1.41 15.78
N VAL A 174 -2.16 -0.27 15.14
CA VAL A 174 -2.46 1.05 15.72
C VAL A 174 -3.96 1.18 16.01
N ALA A 175 -4.81 0.81 15.05
CA ALA A 175 -6.25 0.87 15.20
C ALA A 175 -6.77 -0.02 16.35
N ARG A 176 -6.25 -1.25 16.48
CA ARG A 176 -6.60 -2.14 17.59
C ARG A 176 -6.12 -1.61 18.94
N THR A 177 -4.94 -1.00 18.99
CA THR A 177 -4.42 -0.37 20.21
C THR A 177 -5.34 0.75 20.70
N ILE A 178 -5.75 1.64 19.79
CA ILE A 178 -6.67 2.74 20.11
C ILE A 178 -8.05 2.22 20.52
N ALA A 179 -8.58 1.20 19.83
CA ALA A 179 -9.89 0.63 20.17
C ALA A 179 -9.92 -0.06 21.55
N SER A 180 -8.77 -0.51 22.04
CA SER A 180 -8.63 -1.18 23.34
C SER A 180 -8.35 -0.25 24.54
N ALA A 181 -8.03 1.02 24.26
CA ALA A 181 -7.70 2.05 25.26
C ALA A 181 -8.96 2.76 25.78
#